data_AF-A0A653D3U3-F1
#
_entry.id   AF-A0A653D3U3-F1
#
_cell.length_a   1.000
_cell.length_b   1.000
_cell.length_c   1.000
_cell.angle_alpha   90.00
_cell.angle_beta   90.00
_cell.angle_gamma   90.00
#
_symmetry.space_group_name_H-M   'P 1'
#
loop_
_entity.id
_entity.type
_entity.pdbx_description
1 polymer ?
#
loop_
_entity_poly.entity_id
_entity_poly.type
_entity_poly.pdbx_seq_one_letter_code
_entity_poly.pdbx_strand_id
1 'polypeptide(L)'
;MTLAPLVLAELLFDQNILAQVKKYRLLILRFTLNDKKAQRYLMGGLEQVIAMHRDKLMSKVPGLLKVFYDMDILGEPCLAAPFIKWLKEADTEESESEDESDDDVEIEYNDRAHVQLKATPSQPAQKPKQPEPEDEQDDVDIDAI
;
A
#
# COMPACT_ATOMS: atom_id res chain seq x y z
N MET A 1 9.26 -2.03 2.31
CA MET A 1 7.79 -1.88 2.36
C MET A 1 7.16 -1.51 1.02
N THR A 2 7.95 -1.24 -0.03
CA THR A 2 7.44 -0.64 -1.27
C THR A 2 6.59 -1.56 -2.13
N LEU A 3 6.65 -2.89 -1.97
CA LEU A 3 5.79 -3.86 -2.67
C LEU A 3 4.36 -3.93 -2.10
N ALA A 4 4.14 -3.38 -0.90
CA ALA A 4 2.84 -3.46 -0.24
C ALA A 4 1.67 -2.91 -1.09
N PRO A 5 1.79 -1.79 -1.83
CA PRO A 5 0.72 -1.27 -2.69
C PRO A 5 0.28 -2.22 -3.81
N LEU A 6 1.21 -3.01 -4.36
CA LEU A 6 0.92 -4.00 -5.41
C LEU A 6 -0.07 -5.04 -4.88
N VAL A 7 0.34 -5.75 -3.83
CA VAL A 7 -0.48 -6.79 -3.17
C VAL A 7 -1.75 -6.18 -2.57
N LEU A 8 -1.67 -4.96 -2.04
CA LEU A 8 -2.84 -4.26 -1.51
C LEU A 8 -3.89 -3.99 -2.59
N ALA A 9 -3.48 -3.68 -3.83
CA ALA A 9 -4.42 -3.51 -4.94
C ALA A 9 -5.17 -4.80 -5.26
N GLU A 10 -4.45 -5.93 -5.36
CA GLU A 10 -5.05 -7.25 -5.62
C GLU A 10 -6.04 -7.67 -4.54
N LEU A 11 -5.76 -7.35 -3.28
CA LEU A 11 -6.63 -7.73 -2.15
C LEU A 11 -7.82 -6.79 -1.94
N LEU A 12 -7.68 -5.50 -2.25
CA LEU A 12 -8.72 -4.51 -2.00
C LEU A 12 -9.71 -4.34 -3.15
N PHE A 13 -9.28 -4.61 -4.38
CA PHE A 13 -10.03 -4.23 -5.57
C PHE A 13 -10.60 -5.41 -6.35
N ASP A 14 -11.79 -5.18 -6.91
CA ASP A 14 -12.46 -6.07 -7.87
C ASP A 14 -13.10 -5.23 -9.00
N GLN A 15 -14.07 -5.80 -9.72
CA GLN A 15 -14.87 -5.06 -10.72
C GLN A 15 -15.55 -3.76 -10.22
N ASN A 16 -15.66 -3.54 -8.90
CA ASN A 16 -16.25 -2.38 -8.26
C ASN A 16 -15.22 -1.38 -7.71
N ILE A 17 -14.01 -1.41 -8.26
CA ILE A 17 -12.87 -0.54 -7.90
C ILE A 17 -13.21 0.95 -7.73
N LEU A 18 -14.14 1.51 -8.51
CA LEU A 18 -14.55 2.92 -8.38
C LEU A 18 -15.19 3.26 -7.02
N ALA A 19 -15.85 2.30 -6.38
CA ALA A 19 -16.39 2.47 -5.03
C ALA A 19 -15.32 2.16 -3.97
N GLN A 20 -14.52 1.12 -4.20
CA GLN A 20 -13.47 0.68 -3.28
C GLN A 20 -12.35 1.72 -3.14
N VAL A 21 -11.93 2.37 -4.22
CA VAL A 21 -10.88 3.42 -4.17
C VAL A 21 -11.32 4.57 -3.24
N LYS A 22 -12.60 4.95 -3.28
CA LYS A 22 -13.14 5.99 -2.41
C LYS A 22 -13.20 5.52 -0.96
N LYS A 23 -13.61 4.27 -0.73
CA LYS A 23 -13.69 3.65 0.59
C LYS A 23 -12.32 3.52 1.25
N TYR A 24 -11.30 3.13 0.50
CA TYR A 24 -9.96 2.80 1.02
C TYR A 24 -8.92 3.90 0.76
N ARG A 25 -9.32 5.08 0.26
CA ARG A 25 -8.42 6.20 -0.10
C ARG A 25 -7.35 6.45 0.96
N LEU A 26 -7.77 6.62 2.22
CA LEU A 26 -6.85 6.96 3.30
C LEU A 26 -5.82 5.85 3.58
N LEU A 27 -6.22 4.59 3.46
CA LEU A 27 -5.30 3.45 3.60
C LEU A 27 -4.27 3.44 2.48
N ILE A 28 -4.71 3.65 1.23
CA ILE A 28 -3.83 3.66 0.06
C ILE A 28 -2.81 4.80 0.16
N LEU A 29 -3.27 6.00 0.54
CA LEU A 29 -2.39 7.17 0.70
C LEU A 29 -1.29 6.97 1.75
N ARG A 30 -1.49 6.12 2.77
CA ARG A 30 -0.42 5.81 3.73
C ARG A 30 0.78 5.12 3.08
N PHE A 31 0.60 4.51 1.92
CA PHE A 31 1.68 3.90 1.17
C PHE A 31 2.16 4.75 0.00
N THR A 32 1.27 5.51 -0.66
CA THR A 32 1.60 6.19 -1.92
C THR A 32 1.90 7.67 -1.79
N LEU A 33 1.56 8.30 -0.66
CA LEU A 33 1.75 9.74 -0.48
C LEU A 33 3.25 10.07 -0.55
N ASN A 34 3.61 10.94 -1.51
CA ASN A 34 4.99 11.36 -1.79
C ASN A 34 5.97 10.22 -2.17
N ASP A 35 5.48 9.02 -2.48
CA ASP A 35 6.32 7.89 -2.89
C ASP A 35 5.98 7.44 -4.32
N LYS A 36 6.78 7.93 -5.27
CA LYS A 36 6.63 7.59 -6.70
C LYS A 36 6.85 6.10 -6.96
N LYS A 37 7.69 5.43 -6.18
CA LYS A 37 7.98 4.00 -6.36
C LYS A 37 6.77 3.18 -5.90
N ALA A 38 6.19 3.51 -4.74
CA ALA A 38 4.94 2.92 -4.26
C ALA A 38 3.77 3.14 -5.23
N GLN A 39 3.67 4.33 -5.84
CA GLN A 39 2.65 4.60 -6.87
C GLN A 39 2.80 3.72 -8.11
N ARG A 40 4.04 3.43 -8.56
CA ARG A 40 4.28 2.49 -9.66
C ARG A 40 3.88 1.06 -9.32
N TYR A 41 4.20 0.59 -8.11
CA TYR A 41 3.74 -0.73 -7.65
C TYR A 41 2.21 -0.82 -7.57
N LEU A 42 1.54 0.24 -7.08
CA LEU A 42 0.09 0.29 -7.10
C LEU A 42 -0.46 0.21 -8.53
N MET A 43 0.18 0.90 -9.48
CA MET A 43 -0.22 0.86 -10.89
C MET A 43 -0.11 -0.55 -11.49
N GLY A 44 0.97 -1.29 -11.19
CA GLY A 44 1.08 -2.70 -11.59
C GLY A 44 -0.05 -3.57 -11.02
N GLY A 45 -0.42 -3.34 -9.76
CA GLY A 45 -1.53 -4.06 -9.13
C GLY A 45 -2.88 -3.71 -9.75
N LEU A 46 -3.07 -2.46 -10.16
CA LEU A 46 -4.25 -2.03 -10.90
C LEU A 46 -4.35 -2.69 -12.27
N GLU A 47 -3.23 -2.80 -12.99
CA GLU A 47 -3.17 -3.48 -14.28
C GLU A 47 -3.58 -4.95 -14.14
N GLN A 48 -3.10 -5.65 -13.12
CA GLN A 48 -3.49 -7.04 -12.83
C GLN A 48 -4.99 -7.14 -12.54
N VAL A 49 -5.55 -6.26 -11.70
CA VAL A 49 -7.00 -6.25 -11.41
C VAL A 49 -7.83 -5.96 -12.66
N ILE A 50 -7.39 -5.04 -13.51
CA ILE A 50 -8.05 -4.72 -14.79
C ILE A 50 -8.00 -5.93 -15.73
N ALA A 51 -6.85 -6.59 -15.85
CA ALA A 51 -6.68 -7.78 -16.69
C ALA A 51 -7.59 -8.93 -16.24
N MET A 52 -7.72 -9.16 -14.93
CA MET A 52 -8.62 -10.19 -14.36
C MET A 52 -10.11 -9.89 -14.60
N HIS A 53 -10.48 -8.61 -14.72
CA HIS A 53 -11.86 -8.17 -14.93
C HIS A 53 -12.04 -7.39 -16.23
N ARG A 54 -11.33 -7.79 -17.29
CA ARG A 54 -11.22 -7.08 -18.57
C ARG A 54 -12.58 -6.65 -19.12
N ASP A 55 -13.54 -7.58 -19.19
CA ASP A 55 -14.87 -7.36 -19.77
C ASP A 55 -15.66 -6.22 -19.10
N LYS A 56 -15.41 -6.00 -17.80
CA LYS A 56 -16.16 -5.03 -16.99
C LYS A 56 -15.41 -3.73 -16.75
N LEU A 57 -14.08 -3.78 -16.76
CA LEU A 57 -13.23 -2.65 -16.39
C LEU A 57 -12.63 -1.91 -17.58
N MET A 58 -12.38 -2.55 -18.72
CA MET A 58 -11.69 -1.90 -19.85
C MET A 58 -12.36 -0.60 -20.32
N SER A 59 -13.68 -0.62 -20.49
CA SER A 59 -14.43 0.58 -20.90
C SER A 59 -14.44 1.70 -19.84
N LYS A 60 -14.04 1.40 -18.60
CA LYS A 60 -14.00 2.32 -17.46
C LYS A 60 -12.58 2.75 -17.10
N VAL A 61 -11.53 2.17 -17.69
CA VAL A 61 -10.13 2.47 -17.36
C VAL A 61 -9.84 3.97 -17.40
N PRO A 62 -10.23 4.74 -18.44
CA PRO A 62 -9.96 6.18 -18.45
C PRO A 62 -10.60 6.92 -17.26
N GLY A 63 -11.84 6.56 -16.91
CA GLY A 63 -12.54 7.13 -15.75
C GLY A 63 -11.93 6.70 -14.42
N LEU A 64 -11.44 5.46 -14.34
CA LEU A 64 -10.76 4.91 -13.17
C LEU A 64 -9.44 5.66 -12.91
N LEU A 65 -8.57 5.77 -13.92
CA LEU A 65 -7.31 6.51 -13.80
C LEU A 65 -7.56 7.96 -13.38
N LYS A 66 -8.59 8.60 -13.95
CA LYS A 66 -9.01 9.93 -13.53
C LYS A 66 -9.40 9.99 -12.05
N VAL A 67 -10.16 9.03 -11.54
CA VAL A 67 -10.52 8.99 -10.12
C VAL A 67 -9.29 8.81 -9.22
N PHE A 68 -8.33 7.98 -9.61
CA PHE A 68 -7.08 7.81 -8.85
C PHE A 68 -6.23 9.09 -8.83
N TYR A 69 -6.22 9.84 -9.94
CA TYR A 69 -5.59 11.15 -10.02
C TYR A 69 -6.29 12.18 -9.13
N ASP A 70 -7.60 12.33 -9.29
CA ASP A 70 -8.42 13.30 -8.54
C ASP A 70 -8.40 13.04 -7.01
N MET A 71 -8.07 11.81 -6.60
CA MET A 71 -7.93 11.42 -5.20
C MET A 71 -6.51 11.57 -4.63
N ASP A 72 -5.57 12.14 -5.40
CA ASP A 72 -4.15 12.30 -5.05
C ASP A 72 -3.40 10.97 -4.83
N ILE A 73 -3.92 9.86 -5.36
CA ILE A 73 -3.33 8.53 -5.17
C ILE A 73 -2.21 8.29 -6.17
N LEU A 74 -2.44 8.64 -7.45
CA LEU A 74 -1.48 8.48 -8.54
C LEU A 74 -1.18 9.85 -9.17
N GLY A 75 0.11 10.16 -9.29
CA GLY A 75 0.55 11.34 -10.04
C GLY A 75 0.67 11.08 -11.55
N GLU A 76 0.74 12.16 -12.32
CA GLU A 76 0.97 12.17 -13.77
C GLU A 76 2.04 11.18 -14.26
N PRO A 77 3.26 11.11 -13.67
CA PRO A 77 4.30 10.22 -14.18
C PRO A 77 3.95 8.72 -14.07
N CYS A 78 3.05 8.33 -13.17
CA CYS A 78 2.62 6.93 -13.05
C CYS A 78 1.47 6.58 -13.99
N LEU A 79 0.72 7.59 -14.47
CA LEU A 79 -0.43 7.38 -15.35
C LEU A 79 -0.03 7.38 -16.83
N ALA A 80 1.01 8.14 -17.21
CA ALA A 80 1.42 8.29 -18.60
C ALA A 80 1.89 6.97 -19.24
N ALA A 81 2.76 6.22 -18.56
CA ALA A 81 3.33 4.98 -19.08
C ALA A 81 2.27 3.90 -19.43
N PRO A 82 1.38 3.49 -18.50
CA PRO A 82 0.35 2.50 -18.82
C PRO A 82 -0.66 3.01 -19.84
N PHE A 83 -0.97 4.31 -19.85
CA PHE A 83 -1.85 4.89 -20.85
C PHE A 83 -1.26 4.79 -22.26
N ILE A 84 0.03 5.11 -22.43
CA ILE A 84 0.74 4.96 -23.70
C ILE A 84 0.83 3.49 -24.11
N LYS A 85 1.11 2.57 -23.17
CA LYS A 85 1.11 1.12 -23.42
C LYS A 85 -0.23 0.66 -23.99
N TRP A 86 -1.34 1.00 -23.34
CA TRP A 86 -2.67 0.62 -23.83
C TRP A 86 -3.05 1.28 -25.15
N LEU A 87 -2.60 2.51 -25.42
CA LEU A 87 -2.78 3.13 -26.73
C LEU A 87 -2.04 2.36 -27.81
N LYS A 88 -0.78 1.96 -27.56
CA LYS A 88 -0.01 1.13 -28.49
C LYS A 88 -0.66 -0.22 -28.69
N GLU A 89 -1.07 -0.92 -27.63
CA GLU A 89 -1.78 -2.20 -27.74
C GLU A 89 -3.09 -2.09 -28.52
N ALA A 90 -3.78 -0.95 -28.45
CA ALA A 90 -5.01 -0.70 -29.21
C ALA A 90 -4.74 -0.35 -30.69
N ASP A 91 -3.59 0.23 -31.02
CA ASP A 91 -3.21 0.64 -32.38
C ASP A 91 -2.39 -0.45 -33.11
N THR A 92 -1.69 -1.31 -32.36
CA THR A 92 -0.76 -2.34 -32.85
C THR A 92 -1.45 -3.70 -32.99
N GLU A 93 -2.47 -3.77 -33.84
CA GLU A 93 -2.78 -5.05 -34.51
C GLU A 93 -1.72 -5.40 -35.60
N GLU A 94 -0.64 -4.61 -35.72
CA GLU A 94 0.44 -4.84 -36.68
C GLU A 94 1.82 -4.35 -36.13
N SER A 95 2.73 -5.30 -35.89
CA SER A 95 4.19 -5.16 -35.67
C SER A 95 4.73 -4.87 -34.26
N GLU A 96 5.33 -5.91 -33.65
CA GLU A 96 6.19 -5.85 -32.47
C GLU A 96 7.48 -5.04 -32.74
N SER A 97 7.90 -4.21 -31.77
CA SER A 97 9.31 -3.82 -31.62
C SER A 97 9.60 -3.47 -30.16
N GLU A 98 10.60 -4.18 -29.62
CA GLU A 98 11.11 -4.14 -28.26
C GLU A 98 11.92 -2.85 -28.02
N ASP A 99 11.58 -2.12 -26.96
CA ASP A 99 12.55 -1.29 -26.23
C ASP A 99 12.10 -1.26 -24.75
N GLU A 100 12.47 -2.33 -24.06
CA GLU A 100 12.30 -2.56 -22.63
C GLU A 100 13.45 -1.82 -21.89
N SER A 101 13.17 -0.64 -21.35
CA SER A 101 13.88 -0.17 -20.15
C SER A 101 13.07 -0.65 -18.95
N ASP A 102 13.06 -1.96 -18.78
CA ASP A 102 12.50 -2.66 -17.64
C ASP A 102 13.36 -2.28 -16.41
N ASP A 103 12.91 -1.30 -15.63
CA ASP A 103 13.15 -1.35 -14.19
C ASP A 103 12.32 -2.53 -13.66
N ASP A 104 12.70 -3.76 -14.06
CA ASP A 104 12.12 -5.00 -13.54
C ASP A 104 12.49 -5.00 -12.08
N VAL A 105 11.53 -4.62 -11.26
CA VAL A 105 11.73 -4.80 -9.83
C VAL A 105 11.56 -6.29 -9.61
N GLU A 106 12.68 -7.02 -9.54
CA GLU A 106 12.70 -8.38 -9.03
C GLU A 106 11.94 -8.44 -7.70
N ILE A 107 10.74 -9.02 -7.74
CA ILE A 107 9.89 -9.21 -6.58
C ILE A 107 10.43 -10.43 -5.83
N GLU A 108 11.41 -10.19 -4.96
CA GLU A 108 11.82 -11.20 -3.99
C GLU A 108 10.70 -11.37 -2.94
N TYR A 109 9.94 -12.45 -3.07
CA TYR A 109 8.94 -12.84 -2.07
C TYR A 109 9.66 -13.18 -0.77
N ASN A 110 9.63 -12.25 0.17
CA ASN A 110 10.22 -12.49 1.49
C ASN A 110 9.33 -13.49 2.25
N ASP A 111 9.77 -14.75 2.37
CA ASP A 111 9.10 -15.85 3.08
C ASP A 111 9.02 -15.58 4.60
N ARG A 112 8.21 -14.60 4.99
CA ARG A 112 7.94 -14.24 6.39
C ARG A 112 7.01 -15.25 7.07
N ALA A 113 7.08 -16.53 6.69
CA ALA A 113 6.37 -17.62 7.34
C ALA A 113 7.25 -18.37 8.36
N HIS A 114 8.57 -18.13 8.38
CA HIS A 114 9.48 -18.71 9.37
C HIS A 114 9.94 -17.72 10.43
N VAL A 115 9.00 -17.00 11.05
CA VAL A 115 9.27 -16.44 12.39
C VAL A 115 9.15 -17.59 13.38
N GLN A 116 10.28 -18.23 13.71
CA GLN A 116 10.35 -18.99 14.95
C GLN A 116 10.01 -18.01 16.08
N LEU A 117 8.83 -18.18 16.67
CA LEU A 117 8.48 -17.59 17.95
C LEU A 117 9.54 -18.05 18.94
N LYS A 118 10.58 -17.23 19.15
CA LYS A 118 11.44 -17.39 20.32
C LYS A 118 10.53 -17.06 21.50
N ALA A 119 10.06 -18.10 22.17
CA ALA A 119 9.38 -17.98 23.43
C ALA A 119 10.27 -17.15 24.36
N THR A 120 9.83 -15.93 24.68
CA THR A 120 10.38 -15.19 25.81
C THR A 120 10.19 -16.08 27.04
N PRO A 121 11.24 -16.43 27.79
CA PRO A 121 11.08 -17.23 28.99
C PRO A 121 10.12 -16.50 29.94
N SER A 122 8.98 -17.13 30.23
CA SER A 122 8.11 -16.70 31.31
C SER A 122 8.90 -16.74 32.61
N GLN A 123 9.24 -15.57 33.15
CA GLN A 123 9.67 -15.48 34.54
C GLN A 123 8.53 -16.00 35.43
N PRO A 124 8.81 -16.87 36.40
CA PRO A 124 7.80 -17.37 37.32
C PRO A 124 7.26 -16.24 38.21
N ALA A 125 5.94 -16.26 38.37
CA ALA A 125 5.14 -15.31 39.14
C ALA A 125 5.71 -15.04 40.54
N GLN A 126 5.94 -13.75 40.85
CA GLN A 126 6.16 -13.30 42.23
C GLN A 126 4.82 -12.91 42.85
N LYS A 127 4.55 -13.55 43.99
CA LYS A 127 3.38 -13.33 44.88
C LYS A 127 3.47 -11.93 45.52
N PRO A 128 2.35 -11.21 45.69
CA PRO A 128 2.36 -9.84 46.21
C PRO A 128 2.71 -9.81 47.70
N LYS A 129 3.61 -8.89 48.10
CA LYS A 129 3.85 -8.55 49.51
C LYS A 129 3.59 -7.06 49.73
N GLN A 130 2.79 -6.81 50.74
CA GLN A 130 2.11 -5.60 51.18
C GLN A 130 3.09 -4.46 51.58
N PRO A 131 2.71 -3.17 51.41
CA PRO A 131 3.57 -2.03 51.72
C PRO A 131 3.39 -1.60 53.19
N GLU A 132 4.46 -1.16 53.84
CA GLU A 132 4.42 -0.30 55.03
C GLU A 132 5.70 0.57 55.10
N PRO A 133 5.61 1.73 55.80
CA PRO A 133 6.03 3.04 55.30
C PRO A 133 7.38 3.48 55.88
N GLU A 134 7.97 4.54 55.34
CA GLU A 134 8.39 5.69 56.13
C GLU A 134 8.79 6.88 55.24
N ASP A 135 8.40 8.04 55.73
CA ASP A 135 8.41 9.36 55.13
C ASP A 135 9.82 9.93 54.95
N GLU A 136 10.04 10.65 53.85
CA GLU A 136 10.81 11.88 53.89
C GLU A 136 10.33 12.82 52.77
N GLN A 137 9.50 13.77 53.21
CA GLN A 137 9.29 15.12 52.72
C GLN A 137 10.03 15.52 51.43
N ASP A 138 9.26 15.90 50.40
CA ASP A 138 9.57 17.06 49.58
C ASP A 138 8.25 17.78 49.30
N ASP A 139 7.88 18.66 50.23
CA ASP A 139 6.83 19.65 50.08
C ASP A 139 7.21 20.60 48.92
N VAL A 140 6.69 20.32 47.72
CA VAL A 140 6.71 21.25 46.60
C VAL A 140 5.33 21.90 46.53
N ASP A 141 5.19 23.03 47.23
CA ASP A 141 3.98 23.85 47.27
C ASP A 141 3.69 24.44 45.87
N ILE A 142 2.80 23.80 45.11
CA ILE A 142 2.36 24.26 43.78
C ILE A 142 0.96 24.87 43.82
N ASP A 143 0.64 25.63 44.86
CA ASP A 143 -0.53 26.50 44.87
C ASP A 143 -0.16 27.86 45.47
N ALA A 144 0.62 28.64 44.70
CA ALA A 144 0.73 30.07 44.89
C ALA A 144 0.95 30.79 43.54
N ILE A 145 -0.12 31.50 43.14
CA ILE A 145 -0.25 32.58 42.15
C ILE A 145 -0.85 32.17 40.80
#